data_AF-A0A7X9HGD7-F1
#
_entry.id   AF-A0A7X9HGD7-F1
#
_cell.length_a   1.000
_cell.length_b   1.000
_cell.length_c   1.000
_cell.angle_alpha   90.00
_cell.angle_beta   90.00
_cell.angle_gamma   90.00
#
_symmetry.space_group_name_H-M   'P 1'
#
loop_
_entity.id
_entity.type
_entity.pdbx_description
1 polymer ?
#
loop_
_entity_poly.entity_id
_entity_poly.type
_entity_poly.pdbx_seq_one_letter_code
_entity_poly.pdbx_strand_id
1 'polypeptide(L)'
;IAKRVLPLRGFGSVTVNAMKAKPLQYKTFKEDVLPDFIGQTDTTALRKLINLQHKYPIQYIMKGKGKVVAQDPKPGVPLKKVTTITLVLE
;
A
#
# COMPACT_ATOMS: atom_id res chain seq x y z
N ILE A 1 -26.82 -64.68 22.84
CA ILE A 1 -26.05 -63.54 22.28
C ILE A 1 -26.77 -62.26 22.70
N ALA A 2 -26.23 -61.54 23.69
CA ALA A 2 -26.86 -60.34 24.24
C ALA A 2 -26.43 -59.10 23.45
N LYS A 3 -27.39 -58.35 22.87
CA LYS A 3 -27.13 -57.07 22.20
C LYS A 3 -27.01 -55.97 23.26
N ARG A 4 -25.78 -55.54 23.56
CA ARG A 4 -25.53 -54.33 24.36
C ARG A 4 -25.65 -53.12 23.45
N VAL A 5 -26.67 -52.29 23.68
CA VAL A 5 -26.83 -50.99 23.02
C VAL A 5 -26.16 -49.94 23.91
N LEU A 6 -25.18 -49.22 23.36
CA LEU A 6 -24.57 -48.06 24.03
C LEU A 6 -25.44 -46.82 23.76
N PRO A 7 -25.93 -46.10 24.80
CA PRO A 7 -26.56 -44.81 24.59
C PRO A 7 -25.49 -43.80 24.14
N LEU A 8 -25.71 -43.15 23.00
CA LEU A 8 -24.89 -42.04 22.54
C LEU A 8 -25.07 -40.86 23.50
N ARG A 9 -24.14 -40.76 24.44
CA ARG A 9 -24.08 -39.71 25.46
C ARG A 9 -23.54 -38.44 24.81
N GLY A 10 -24.42 -37.45 24.65
CA GLY A 10 -24.07 -36.03 24.63
C GLY A 10 -23.18 -35.55 23.48
N PHE A 11 -23.75 -35.41 22.28
CA PHE A 11 -23.25 -34.41 21.34
C PHE A 11 -24.08 -33.14 21.53
N GLY A 12 -23.73 -32.38 22.58
CA GLY A 12 -24.18 -31.01 22.72
C GLY A 12 -23.67 -30.21 21.54
N SER A 13 -24.59 -29.62 20.78
CA SER A 13 -24.29 -28.69 19.70
C SER A 13 -23.63 -27.45 20.30
N VAL A 14 -22.30 -27.44 20.39
CA VAL A 14 -21.55 -26.21 20.62
C VAL A 14 -21.59 -25.44 19.31
N THR A 15 -22.54 -24.52 19.21
CA THR A 15 -22.56 -23.53 18.14
C THR A 15 -21.31 -22.66 18.33
N VAL A 16 -20.23 -22.99 17.65
CA VAL A 16 -19.10 -22.09 17.52
C VAL A 16 -19.59 -20.88 16.73
N ASN A 17 -19.70 -19.74 17.42
CA ASN A 17 -19.87 -18.45 16.77
C ASN A 17 -18.67 -18.28 15.83
N ALA A 18 -18.83 -18.66 14.57
CA ALA A 18 -17.91 -18.30 13.51
C ALA A 18 -17.99 -16.78 13.43
N MET A 19 -17.10 -16.11 14.17
CA MET A 19 -16.88 -14.67 14.05
C MET A 19 -16.75 -14.43 12.56
N LYS A 20 -17.76 -13.73 11.99
CA LYS A 20 -17.80 -13.31 10.60
C LYS A 20 -16.40 -12.83 10.26
N ALA A 21 -15.68 -13.62 9.47
CA ALA A 21 -14.41 -13.19 8.93
C ALA A 21 -14.74 -11.88 8.22
N LYS A 22 -14.24 -10.77 8.76
CA LYS A 22 -14.31 -9.48 8.08
C LYS A 22 -13.89 -9.78 6.65
N PRO A 23 -14.72 -9.51 5.63
CA PRO A 23 -14.29 -9.72 4.26
C PRO A 23 -12.95 -9.04 4.16
N LEU A 24 -11.92 -9.80 3.79
CA LEU A 24 -10.61 -9.26 3.48
C LEU A 24 -10.89 -8.11 2.54
N GLN A 25 -10.84 -6.89 3.07
CA GLN A 25 -10.88 -5.69 2.25
C GLN A 25 -9.59 -5.82 1.46
N TYR A 26 -9.73 -6.32 0.24
CA TYR A 26 -8.75 -6.12 -0.80
C TYR A 26 -8.67 -4.60 -0.88
N LYS A 27 -7.74 -4.01 -0.11
CA LYS A 27 -7.32 -2.64 -0.36
C LYS A 27 -6.90 -2.70 -1.81
N THR A 28 -7.76 -2.19 -2.69
CA THR A 28 -7.45 -1.91 -4.08
C THR A 28 -6.02 -1.46 -4.06
N PHE A 29 -5.12 -2.25 -4.65
CA PHE A 29 -3.73 -1.87 -4.79
C PHE A 29 -3.81 -0.50 -5.43
N LYS A 30 -3.61 0.56 -4.63
CA LYS A 30 -3.51 1.91 -5.17
C LYS A 30 -2.42 1.73 -6.19
N GLU A 31 -2.79 1.88 -7.46
CA GLU A 31 -1.82 1.88 -8.54
C GLU A 31 -0.67 2.75 -8.02
N ASP A 32 0.55 2.19 -7.99
CA ASP A 32 1.70 2.90 -7.46
C ASP A 32 1.98 4.05 -8.45
N VAL A 33 1.25 5.13 -8.23
CA VAL A 33 1.27 6.35 -9.02
C VAL A 33 2.22 7.32 -8.36
N LEU A 34 2.85 8.14 -9.19
CA LEU A 34 3.74 9.19 -8.74
C LEU A 34 2.95 10.13 -7.82
N PRO A 35 3.34 10.24 -6.54
CA PRO A 35 2.72 11.19 -5.64
C PRO A 35 2.90 12.62 -6.16
N ASP A 36 1.96 13.49 -5.81
CA ASP A 36 2.18 14.92 -6.03
C ASP A 36 3.19 15.46 -5.02
N PHE A 37 4.27 16.02 -5.52
CA PHE A 37 5.32 16.69 -4.75
C PHE A 37 5.15 18.21 -4.73
N ILE A 38 4.25 18.80 -5.53
CA ILE A 38 4.07 20.26 -5.62
C ILE A 38 3.67 20.83 -4.25
N GLY A 39 4.32 21.92 -3.84
CA GLY A 39 4.12 22.60 -2.56
C GLY A 39 4.80 21.93 -1.36
N GLN A 40 5.42 20.77 -1.53
CA GLN A 40 6.19 20.12 -0.47
C GLN A 40 7.57 20.77 -0.31
N THR A 41 8.09 20.73 0.92
CA THR A 41 9.46 21.15 1.20
C THR A 41 10.46 20.13 0.68
N ASP A 42 11.66 20.60 0.35
CA ASP A 42 12.82 19.78 -0.02
C ASP A 42 12.97 18.50 0.81
N THR A 43 12.89 18.61 2.13
CA THR A 43 13.09 17.51 3.08
C THR A 43 11.95 16.49 3.00
N THR A 44 10.71 16.95 2.87
CA THR A 44 9.54 16.06 2.79
C THR A 44 9.49 15.36 1.43
N ALA A 45 9.82 16.08 0.36
CA ALA A 45 9.95 15.53 -0.99
C ALA A 45 11.06 14.47 -1.06
N LEU A 46 12.25 14.75 -0.51
CA LEU A 46 13.37 13.80 -0.46
C LEU A 46 13.02 12.49 0.24
N ARG A 47 12.41 12.58 1.43
CA ARG A 47 12.01 11.38 2.19
C ARG A 47 11.07 10.48 1.38
N LYS A 48 10.12 11.09 0.67
CA LYS A 48 9.19 10.36 -0.20
C LYS A 48 9.89 9.77 -1.43
N LEU A 49 10.78 10.52 -2.07
CA LEU A 49 11.57 10.05 -3.21
C LEU A 49 12.46 8.85 -2.84
N ILE A 50 13.16 8.92 -1.71
CA ILE A 50 13.99 7.81 -1.20
C ILE A 50 13.13 6.56 -0.98
N ASN A 51 11.96 6.71 -0.37
CA ASN A 51 11.02 5.59 -0.18
C ASN A 51 10.54 4.98 -1.50
N LEU A 52 10.38 5.79 -2.55
CA LEU A 52 10.03 5.32 -3.88
C LEU A 52 11.21 4.61 -4.56
N GLN A 53 12.43 5.13 -4.41
CA GLN A 53 13.66 4.53 -4.96
C GLN A 53 13.95 3.14 -4.36
N HIS A 54 13.58 2.90 -3.10
CA HIS A 54 13.69 1.57 -2.51
C HIS A 54 12.75 0.53 -3.15
N LYS A 55 11.63 0.98 -3.72
CA LYS A 55 10.60 0.10 -4.29
C LYS A 55 10.67 0.00 -5.81
N TYR A 56 11.18 1.05 -6.46
CA TYR A 56 11.22 1.22 -7.90
C TYR A 56 12.62 1.66 -8.33
N PRO A 57 13.16 1.17 -9.45
CA PRO A 57 14.45 1.61 -9.99
C PRO A 57 14.34 3.00 -10.64
N ILE A 58 13.89 3.99 -9.86
CA ILE A 58 13.73 5.38 -10.28
C ILE A 58 14.98 6.19 -9.91
N GLN A 59 15.35 7.10 -10.79
CA GLN A 59 16.32 8.16 -10.54
C GLN A 59 15.58 9.46 -10.29
N TYR A 60 16.08 10.31 -9.41
CA TYR A 60 15.52 11.64 -9.21
C TYR A 60 16.57 12.74 -9.33
N ILE A 61 16.14 13.88 -9.85
CA ILE A 61 16.96 15.08 -10.00
C ILE A 61 16.21 16.21 -9.31
N MET A 62 16.82 16.80 -8.29
CA MET A 62 16.29 17.98 -7.62
C MET A 62 17.07 19.21 -8.07
N LYS A 63 16.37 20.19 -8.63
CA LYS A 63 16.95 21.46 -9.07
C LYS A 63 16.42 22.58 -8.19
N GLY A 64 17.31 23.30 -7.52
CA GLY A 64 16.94 24.39 -6.61
C GLY A 64 16.82 23.94 -5.15
N LYS A 65 16.26 24.82 -4.31
CA LYS A 65 16.07 24.62 -2.87
C LYS A 65 14.73 25.25 -2.47
N GLY A 66 14.11 24.78 -1.39
CA GLY A 66 12.85 25.34 -0.91
C GLY A 66 11.66 24.44 -1.17
N LYS A 67 10.64 24.95 -1.85
CA LYS A 67 9.39 24.23 -2.13
C LYS A 67 9.38 23.74 -3.57
N VAL A 68 8.87 22.53 -3.79
CA VAL A 68 8.68 22.01 -5.14
C VAL A 68 7.61 22.83 -5.85
N VAL A 69 7.98 23.50 -6.93
CA VAL A 69 7.08 24.28 -7.78
C VAL A 69 6.60 23.44 -8.95
N ALA A 70 7.48 22.59 -9.49
CA ALA A 70 7.15 21.73 -10.62
C ALA A 70 7.77 20.34 -10.46
N GLN A 71 7.09 19.36 -11.04
CA GLN A 71 7.56 17.99 -11.14
C GLN A 71 7.32 17.47 -12.55
N ASP A 72 8.27 16.68 -13.03
CA ASP A 72 8.19 15.93 -14.28
C ASP A 72 8.67 14.49 -13.99
N PRO A 73 7.91 13.43 -14.32
CA PRO A 73 6.61 13.42 -14.99
C PRO A 73 5.47 13.92 -14.08
N LYS A 74 4.29 14.14 -14.69
CA LYS A 74 3.10 14.65 -14.01
C LYS A 74 2.69 13.76 -12.82
N PRO A 75 2.08 14.34 -11.76
CA PRO A 75 1.55 13.55 -10.66
C PRO A 75 0.46 12.59 -11.17
N GLY A 76 0.36 11.42 -10.56
CA GLY A 76 -0.60 10.40 -10.97
C GLY A 76 -0.11 9.46 -12.09
N VAL A 77 1.08 9.69 -12.66
CA VAL A 77 1.66 8.77 -13.65
C VAL A 77 2.09 7.46 -12.96
N PRO A 78 1.81 6.29 -13.54
CA PRO A 78 2.21 5.01 -12.95
C PRO A 78 3.74 4.89 -12.87
N LEU A 79 4.27 4.68 -11.65
CA LEU A 79 5.71 4.58 -11.36
C LEU A 79 6.40 3.43 -12.10
N LYS A 80 5.65 2.40 -12.52
CA LYS A 80 6.18 1.29 -13.34
C LYS A 80 6.72 1.75 -14.71
N LYS A 81 6.26 2.90 -15.21
CA LYS A 81 6.67 3.47 -16.50
C LYS A 81 7.63 4.66 -16.33
N VAL A 82 7.87 5.07 -15.09
CA VAL A 82 8.71 6.22 -14.79
C VAL A 82 10.08 5.72 -14.38
N THR A 83 11.12 6.16 -15.08
CA THR A 83 12.51 5.85 -14.76
C THR A 83 13.23 7.05 -14.14
N THR A 84 12.79 8.27 -14.46
CA THR A 84 13.42 9.51 -14.00
C THR A 84 12.36 10.50 -13.53
N ILE A 85 12.55 11.08 -12.35
CA ILE A 85 11.69 12.12 -11.77
C ILE A 85 12.52 13.38 -11.56
N THR A 86 12.17 14.46 -12.25
CA THR A 86 12.76 15.78 -12.08
C THR A 86 11.85 16.62 -11.20
N LEU A 87 12.37 17.12 -10.09
CA LEU A 87 11.71 18.12 -9.26
C LEU A 87 12.42 19.47 -9.40
N VAL A 88 11.64 20.52 -9.67
CA VAL A 88 12.10 21.90 -9.66
C VAL A 88 11.60 22.55 -8.38
N LEU A 89 12.53 23.08 -7.59
CA LEU A 89 12.30 23.73 -6.32
C LEU A 89 12.67 25.21 -6.41
N GLU A 90 11.89 26.05 -5.74
CA GLU A 90 12.09 27.50 -5.57
C GLU A 90 11.89 27.92 -4.12
#